data_AF-A0A5K1HLP7-F1
#
_entry.id   AF-A0A5K1HLP7-F1
#
_cell.length_a   1.000
_cell.length_b   1.000
_cell.length_c   1.000
_cell.angle_alpha   90.00
_cell.angle_beta   90.00
_cell.angle_gamma   90.00
#
_symmetry.space_group_name_H-M   'P 1'
#
loop_
_entity.id
_entity.type
_entity.pdbx_description
1 polymer ?
#
loop_
_entity_poly.entity_id
_entity_poly.type
_entity_poly.pdbx_seq_one_letter_code
_entity_poly.pdbx_strand_id
1 'polypeptide(L)'
;NGLWKYPRYFRESSKGMTERILIQTLIGRVLANDVYLGLRCIATRNQDIGIGLVNRFMTSRAQPIYIRTPFTCRSASWICRLCYGRSPTHGDLVELGEAVGIIAGQSIGEPGTQLTLRTFHTGGVFTGGTAEHVRAPSNGKIKFNEDLVHPTRTRHGHPAFLCYVDLYVTIESQDIIHSVNIPPKSFLLVQNDQYVESEQVIAEIRAGTSTFHFKERVRKHIYSDSEGEMHWSTGVYHAPEYTHGNVHFLPKTSHLWILSGVRANPV
;
A
#
# COMPACT_ATOMS: atom_id res chain seq x y z
N ASN A 1 -1.10 -11.90 29.79
CA ASN A 1 -1.13 -13.09 28.90
C ASN A 1 -0.71 -12.71 27.48
N GLY A 2 0.58 -12.47 27.28
CA GLY A 2 1.16 -12.03 26.00
C GLY A 2 1.32 -13.20 25.03
N LEU A 3 0.23 -13.66 24.43
CA LEU A 3 0.27 -14.52 23.24
C LEU A 3 -0.06 -13.64 22.04
N TRP A 4 0.83 -13.56 21.05
CA TRP A 4 0.51 -12.88 19.80
C TRP A 4 -0.54 -13.69 19.06
N LYS A 5 -1.74 -13.09 18.96
CA LYS A 5 -2.89 -13.65 18.27
C LYS A 5 -2.85 -13.09 16.85
N TYR A 6 -2.57 -13.92 15.84
CA TYR A 6 -2.74 -13.47 14.46
C TYR A 6 -4.25 -13.35 14.18
N PRO A 7 -4.76 -12.14 13.87
CA PRO A 7 -6.18 -11.98 13.55
C PRO A 7 -6.52 -12.69 12.24
N ARG A 8 -7.78 -13.16 12.12
CA ARG A 8 -8.35 -13.49 10.82
C ARG A 8 -8.38 -12.22 9.97
N TYR A 9 -7.40 -12.03 9.09
CA TYR A 9 -7.53 -11.12 7.97
C TYR A 9 -8.04 -11.91 6.76
N PHE A 10 -9.34 -12.20 6.78
CA PHE A 10 -10.08 -12.54 5.56
C PHE A 10 -10.99 -11.34 5.27
N ARG A 11 -10.43 -10.33 4.60
CA ARG A 11 -11.23 -9.32 3.89
C ARG A 11 -10.75 -9.30 2.46
N GLU A 12 -11.71 -9.58 1.59
CA GLU A 12 -11.60 -9.94 0.20
C GLU A 12 -11.19 -8.72 -0.64
N SER A 13 -9.90 -8.57 -0.99
CA SER A 13 -9.47 -7.68 -2.09
C SER A 13 -8.03 -7.87 -2.63
N SER A 14 -7.19 -8.75 -2.06
CA SER A 14 -5.82 -8.97 -2.56
C SER A 14 -5.31 -10.38 -2.28
N LYS A 15 -6.00 -11.40 -2.82
CA LYS A 15 -5.81 -12.82 -2.45
C LYS A 15 -4.37 -13.34 -2.60
N GLY A 16 -3.54 -12.81 -3.52
CA GLY A 16 -2.18 -13.34 -3.74
C GLY A 16 -1.07 -12.79 -2.83
N MET A 17 -1.11 -11.49 -2.50
CA MET A 17 0.02 -10.80 -1.83
C MET A 17 -0.02 -11.03 -0.31
N THR A 18 -1.21 -11.00 0.29
CA THR A 18 -1.38 -11.18 1.74
C THR A 18 -1.09 -12.63 2.16
N GLU A 19 -1.41 -13.60 1.32
CA GLU A 19 -1.11 -15.02 1.58
C GLU A 19 0.39 -15.30 1.58
N ARG A 20 1.13 -14.72 0.62
CA ARG A 20 2.60 -14.88 0.55
C ARG A 20 3.31 -14.31 1.76
N ILE A 21 2.90 -13.13 2.23
CA ILE A 21 3.47 -12.49 3.42
C ILE A 21 3.19 -13.34 4.66
N LEU A 22 1.99 -13.89 4.77
CA LEU A 22 1.60 -14.73 5.90
C LEU A 22 2.38 -16.06 5.92
N ILE A 23 2.57 -16.68 4.77
CA ILE A 23 3.40 -17.89 4.61
C ILE A 23 4.85 -17.60 5.04
N GLN A 24 5.46 -16.53 4.53
CA GLN A 24 6.83 -16.16 4.88
C GLN A 24 7.00 -15.85 6.38
N THR A 25 5.97 -15.29 7.02
CA THR A 25 6.04 -14.93 8.44
C THR A 25 5.88 -16.15 9.37
N LEU A 26 5.10 -17.15 8.96
CA LEU A 26 4.84 -18.35 9.75
C LEU A 26 5.92 -19.41 9.64
N ILE A 27 6.56 -19.52 8.47
CA ILE A 27 7.62 -20.52 8.24
C ILE A 27 8.75 -20.32 9.25
N GLY A 28 9.18 -21.42 9.86
CA GLY A 28 10.27 -21.42 10.84
C GLY A 28 9.86 -20.96 12.24
N ARG A 29 8.59 -20.63 12.48
CA ARG A 29 8.05 -20.41 13.83
C ARG A 29 7.62 -21.72 14.47
N VAL A 30 7.36 -21.68 15.78
CA VAL A 30 6.96 -22.84 16.57
C VAL A 30 5.59 -22.61 17.20
N LEU A 31 4.74 -23.64 17.20
CA LEU A 31 3.39 -23.56 17.77
C LEU A 31 3.42 -23.43 19.30
N ALA A 32 2.62 -22.50 19.82
CA ALA A 32 2.45 -22.30 21.25
C ALA A 32 1.43 -23.27 21.87
N ASN A 33 0.40 -23.64 21.11
CA ASN A 33 -0.70 -24.52 21.46
C ASN A 33 -0.99 -25.52 20.34
N ASP A 34 -1.68 -26.60 20.67
CA ASP A 34 -2.23 -27.54 19.68
C ASP A 34 -3.26 -26.84 18.77
N VAL A 35 -3.29 -27.23 17.50
CA VAL A 35 -4.22 -26.72 16.49
C VAL A 35 -5.17 -27.82 16.07
N TYR A 36 -6.46 -27.59 16.30
CA TYR A 36 -7.54 -28.52 15.98
C TYR A 36 -8.40 -27.99 14.83
N LEU A 37 -8.86 -28.93 13.99
CA LEU A 37 -9.94 -28.72 13.02
C LEU A 37 -11.10 -29.62 13.41
N GLY A 38 -12.12 -29.03 14.01
CA GLY A 38 -13.19 -29.78 14.67
C GLY A 38 -12.61 -30.62 15.81
N LEU A 39 -12.80 -31.95 15.74
CA LEU A 39 -12.29 -32.91 16.73
C LEU A 39 -10.89 -33.46 16.38
N ARG A 40 -10.34 -33.11 15.22
CA ARG A 40 -9.06 -33.66 14.74
C ARG A 40 -7.91 -32.70 15.02
N CYS A 41 -6.88 -33.18 15.72
CA CYS A 41 -5.62 -32.45 15.86
C CYS A 41 -4.85 -32.43 14.53
N ILE A 42 -4.54 -31.24 14.03
CA ILE A 42 -3.75 -31.04 12.79
C ILE A 42 -2.26 -30.89 13.12
N ALA A 43 -1.96 -30.20 14.22
CA ALA A 43 -0.60 -29.90 14.64
C ALA A 43 -0.52 -29.80 16.17
N THR A 44 0.56 -30.30 16.73
CA THR A 44 0.77 -30.34 18.18
C THR A 44 1.58 -29.15 18.65
N ARG A 45 1.43 -28.81 19.94
CA ARG A 45 2.23 -27.81 20.62
C ARG A 45 3.73 -28.09 20.47
N ASN A 46 4.52 -27.03 20.36
CA ASN A 46 5.98 -27.06 20.16
C ASN A 46 6.44 -27.66 18.82
N GLN A 47 5.51 -27.97 17.91
CA GLN A 47 5.86 -28.37 16.56
C GLN A 47 6.34 -27.16 15.74
N ASP A 48 7.38 -27.36 14.94
CA ASP A 48 7.88 -26.37 14.01
C ASP A 48 6.98 -26.24 12.78
N ILE A 49 6.84 -25.01 12.29
CA ILE A 49 5.95 -24.68 11.18
C ILE A 49 6.75 -24.69 9.88
N GLY A 50 6.68 -25.81 9.17
CA GLY A 50 7.23 -25.95 7.82
C GLY A 50 6.19 -25.68 6.72
N ILE A 51 6.66 -25.67 5.46
CA ILE A 51 5.84 -25.39 4.27
C ILE A 51 4.60 -26.31 4.19
N GLY A 52 4.74 -27.61 4.49
CA GLY A 52 3.65 -28.57 4.41
C GLY A 52 2.54 -28.31 5.45
N LEU A 53 2.93 -27.85 6.64
CA LEU A 53 2.01 -27.55 7.74
C LEU A 53 1.28 -26.22 7.49
N VAL A 54 1.97 -25.22 6.94
CA VAL A 54 1.36 -23.96 6.47
C VAL A 54 0.33 -24.22 5.38
N ASN A 55 0.65 -25.03 4.36
CA ASN A 55 -0.30 -25.35 3.30
C ASN A 55 -1.57 -26.00 3.84
N ARG A 56 -1.45 -26.90 4.84
CA ARG A 56 -2.62 -27.49 5.51
C ARG A 56 -3.44 -26.44 6.25
N PHE A 57 -2.81 -25.46 6.91
CA PHE A 57 -3.54 -24.37 7.57
C PHE A 57 -4.29 -23.46 6.58
N MET A 58 -3.69 -23.19 5.42
CA MET A 58 -4.33 -22.39 4.36
C MET A 58 -5.55 -23.10 3.79
N THR A 59 -5.44 -24.39 3.47
CA THR A 59 -6.56 -25.18 2.91
C THR A 59 -7.68 -25.41 3.91
N SER A 60 -7.36 -25.61 5.19
CA SER A 60 -8.34 -26.01 6.21
C SER A 60 -9.13 -24.85 6.85
N ARG A 61 -8.87 -23.59 6.48
CA ARG A 61 -9.45 -22.39 7.14
C ARG A 61 -9.39 -22.50 8.67
N ALA A 62 -8.23 -22.91 9.19
CA ALA A 62 -8.04 -23.18 10.60
C ALA A 62 -8.34 -21.94 11.49
N GLN A 63 -8.71 -22.20 12.74
CA GLN A 63 -8.85 -21.20 13.80
C GLN A 63 -7.57 -20.36 13.99
N PRO A 64 -7.63 -19.17 14.61
CA PRO A 64 -6.44 -18.36 14.88
C PRO A 64 -5.34 -19.19 15.57
N ILE A 65 -4.14 -19.15 14.99
CA ILE A 65 -2.99 -19.93 15.43
C ILE A 65 -2.16 -19.06 16.39
N TYR A 66 -1.68 -19.69 17.46
CA TYR A 66 -0.76 -19.05 18.41
C TYR A 66 0.66 -19.57 18.19
N ILE A 67 1.57 -18.64 17.92
CA ILE A 67 2.99 -18.94 17.73
C ILE A 67 3.80 -18.45 18.94
N ARG A 68 4.91 -19.13 19.20
CA ARG A 68 5.92 -18.67 20.16
C ARG A 68 6.74 -17.56 19.52
N THR A 69 7.14 -16.58 20.33
CA THR A 69 7.99 -15.48 19.89
C THR A 69 9.07 -15.18 20.92
N PRO A 70 10.19 -14.56 20.52
CA PRO A 70 11.23 -14.14 21.46
C PRO A 70 10.69 -13.19 22.54
N PHE A 71 9.78 -12.29 22.16
CA PHE A 71 9.14 -11.30 23.07
C PHE A 71 8.30 -11.92 24.19
N THR A 72 7.91 -13.19 24.04
CA THR A 72 7.04 -13.89 24.99
C THR A 72 7.80 -14.97 25.75
N CYS A 73 9.13 -15.03 25.57
CA CYS A 73 10.00 -15.96 26.27
C CYS A 73 10.08 -15.57 27.76
N ARG A 74 9.94 -16.57 28.64
CA ARG A 74 10.03 -16.38 30.10
C ARG A 74 11.42 -16.61 30.67
N SER A 75 12.40 -16.84 29.82
CA SER A 75 13.79 -17.05 30.25
C SER A 75 14.40 -15.71 30.67
N ALA A 76 15.14 -15.72 31.77
CA ALA A 76 15.60 -14.50 32.44
C ALA A 76 16.71 -13.76 31.67
N SER A 77 17.60 -14.50 31.00
CA SER A 77 18.81 -13.93 30.38
C SER A 77 19.03 -14.39 28.93
N TRP A 78 18.21 -15.31 28.44
CA TRP A 78 18.41 -15.97 27.14
C TRP A 78 17.08 -16.16 26.41
N ILE A 79 17.11 -16.32 25.10
CA ILE A 79 15.92 -16.73 24.33
C ILE A 79 15.97 -18.25 24.15
N CYS A 80 14.92 -18.97 24.53
CA CYS A 80 14.89 -20.41 24.34
C CYS A 80 14.72 -20.80 22.85
N ARG A 81 15.25 -21.96 22.47
CA ARG A 81 15.19 -22.53 21.11
C ARG A 81 13.79 -22.47 20.49
N LEU A 82 12.76 -22.82 21.28
CA LEU A 82 11.37 -22.84 20.81
C LEU A 82 10.74 -21.46 20.63
N CYS A 83 11.20 -20.44 21.37
CA CYS A 83 10.70 -19.07 21.22
C CYS A 83 11.38 -18.34 20.05
N TYR A 84 12.63 -18.70 19.74
CA TYR A 84 13.32 -18.22 18.55
C TYR A 84 12.76 -18.89 17.29
N GLY A 85 12.77 -20.23 17.27
CA GLY A 85 12.35 -21.05 16.15
C GLY A 85 13.52 -21.56 15.31
N ARG A 86 13.33 -21.53 13.99
CA ARG A 86 14.26 -22.06 12.99
C ARG A 86 15.40 -21.10 12.70
N SER A 87 16.60 -21.63 12.54
CA SER A 87 17.77 -20.86 12.11
C SER A 87 17.63 -20.49 10.62
N PRO A 88 17.90 -19.23 10.22
CA PRO A 88 17.86 -18.81 8.82
C PRO A 88 18.86 -19.55 7.93
N THR A 89 19.94 -20.09 8.49
CA THR A 89 21.06 -20.69 7.74
C THR A 89 20.87 -22.18 7.48
N HIS A 90 20.41 -22.94 8.49
CA HIS A 90 20.36 -24.41 8.41
C HIS A 90 18.96 -24.96 8.13
N GLY A 91 17.91 -24.16 8.25
CA GLY A 91 16.55 -24.62 7.98
C GLY A 91 15.95 -25.54 9.07
N ASP A 92 16.68 -25.79 10.15
CA ASP A 92 16.23 -26.51 11.35
C ASP A 92 16.13 -25.59 12.57
N LEU A 93 15.54 -26.06 13.66
CA LEU A 93 15.47 -25.30 14.92
C LEU A 93 16.87 -24.89 15.37
N VAL A 94 17.02 -23.62 15.78
CA VAL A 94 18.29 -23.00 16.21
C VAL A 94 19.07 -23.86 17.21
N GLU A 95 20.40 -23.87 17.11
CA GLU A 95 21.22 -24.64 18.05
C GLU A 95 21.33 -23.96 19.41
N LEU A 96 21.56 -24.75 20.47
CA LEU A 96 21.77 -24.20 21.80
C LEU A 96 23.15 -23.54 21.85
N GLY A 97 23.20 -22.27 22.26
CA GLY A 97 24.42 -21.48 22.31
C GLY A 97 24.66 -20.60 21.08
N GLU A 98 23.80 -20.67 20.06
CA GLU A 98 23.90 -19.81 18.87
C GLU A 98 23.69 -18.33 19.24
N ALA A 99 24.58 -17.46 18.77
CA ALA A 99 24.58 -16.03 19.07
C ALA A 99 23.54 -15.26 18.24
N VAL A 100 22.26 -15.62 18.39
CA VAL A 100 21.14 -15.08 17.60
C VAL A 100 21.00 -13.56 17.65
N GLY A 101 21.46 -12.92 18.73
CA GLY A 101 21.46 -11.45 18.87
C GLY A 101 22.45 -10.76 17.92
N ILE A 102 23.65 -11.33 17.76
CA ILE A 102 24.66 -10.82 16.82
C ILE A 102 24.15 -11.01 15.38
N ILE A 103 23.61 -12.20 15.08
CA ILE A 103 23.04 -12.52 13.76
C ILE A 103 21.91 -11.54 13.40
N ALA A 104 20.99 -11.27 14.34
CA ALA A 104 19.91 -10.32 14.14
C ALA A 104 20.43 -8.89 13.91
N GLY A 105 21.44 -8.45 14.67
CA GLY A 105 22.06 -7.14 14.51
C GLY A 105 22.67 -6.95 13.12
N GLN A 106 23.45 -7.93 12.64
CA GLN A 106 24.06 -7.90 11.30
C GLN A 106 23.01 -7.95 10.18
N SER A 107 21.97 -8.78 10.33
CA SER A 107 20.88 -8.92 9.36
C SER A 107 20.10 -7.62 9.13
N ILE A 108 20.14 -6.69 10.08
CA ILE A 108 19.54 -5.36 9.95
C ILE A 108 20.60 -4.33 9.55
N GLY A 109 21.78 -4.39 10.17
CA GLY A 109 22.84 -3.40 10.03
C GLY A 109 23.43 -3.33 8.62
N GLU A 110 23.90 -4.46 8.08
CA GLU A 110 24.59 -4.49 6.78
C GLU A 110 23.65 -4.11 5.62
N PRO A 111 22.43 -4.65 5.51
CA PRO A 111 21.49 -4.20 4.49
C PRO A 111 21.08 -2.73 4.67
N GLY A 112 21.01 -2.24 5.91
CA GLY A 112 20.65 -0.85 6.21
C GLY A 112 21.71 0.15 5.75
N THR A 113 22.98 -0.12 6.02
CA THR A 113 24.09 0.71 5.53
C THR A 113 24.17 0.67 4.00
N GLN A 114 23.98 -0.52 3.40
CA GLN A 114 23.93 -0.67 1.95
C GLN A 114 22.75 0.10 1.31
N LEU A 115 21.56 0.04 1.90
CA LEU A 115 20.39 0.74 1.38
C LEU A 115 20.60 2.25 1.43
N THR A 116 21.16 2.75 2.53
CA THR A 116 21.48 4.18 2.69
C THR A 116 22.47 4.64 1.62
N LEU A 117 23.58 3.92 1.45
CA LEU A 117 24.57 4.22 0.41
C LEU A 117 23.94 4.18 -0.99
N ARG A 118 23.17 3.14 -1.32
CA ARG A 118 22.48 3.05 -2.62
C ARG A 118 21.54 4.24 -2.84
N THR A 119 20.75 4.64 -1.84
CA THR A 119 19.84 5.79 -1.97
C THR A 119 20.59 7.09 -2.27
N PHE A 120 21.71 7.35 -1.60
CA PHE A 120 22.51 8.56 -1.86
C PHE A 120 23.30 8.49 -3.17
N HIS A 121 23.95 7.36 -3.47
CA HIS A 121 24.74 7.18 -4.69
C HIS A 121 23.89 7.11 -5.97
N THR A 122 22.65 6.63 -5.89
CA THR A 122 21.68 6.71 -6.99
C THR A 122 21.10 8.13 -7.16
N GLY A 123 21.49 9.10 -6.32
CA GLY A 123 21.29 10.53 -6.58
C GLY A 123 19.84 11.00 -6.50
N GLY A 124 19.02 10.43 -5.63
CA GLY A 124 17.65 10.91 -5.42
C GLY A 124 16.77 10.84 -6.67
N VAL A 125 17.10 9.97 -7.66
CA VAL A 125 16.18 9.63 -8.75
C VAL A 125 15.01 8.88 -8.13
N PHE A 126 14.07 9.66 -7.63
CA PHE A 126 12.83 9.21 -7.04
C PHE A 126 11.99 8.71 -8.22
N THR A 127 12.16 7.44 -8.59
CA THR A 127 11.16 6.70 -9.36
C THR A 127 9.99 6.42 -8.42
N GLY A 128 9.34 7.49 -7.94
CA GLY A 128 8.31 7.42 -6.93
C GLY A 128 7.22 6.46 -7.42
N GLY A 129 7.07 5.33 -6.73
CA GLY A 129 6.11 4.28 -7.03
C GLY A 129 6.24 3.71 -8.44
N THR A 130 6.54 2.41 -8.56
CA THR A 130 6.09 1.67 -9.73
C THR A 130 4.57 1.70 -9.67
N ALA A 131 3.96 2.67 -10.36
CA ALA A 131 2.52 2.69 -10.51
C ALA A 131 2.15 1.39 -11.22
N GLU A 132 1.19 0.66 -10.67
CA GLU A 132 0.72 -0.56 -11.29
C GLU A 132 0.00 -0.16 -12.58
N HIS A 133 0.36 -0.78 -13.70
CA HIS A 133 -0.24 -0.46 -14.99
C HIS A 133 -1.20 -1.56 -15.39
N VAL A 134 -2.38 -1.17 -15.84
CA VAL A 134 -3.33 -2.07 -16.51
C VAL A 134 -3.04 -1.99 -18.00
N ARG A 135 -2.88 -3.17 -18.62
CA ARG A 135 -2.65 -3.31 -20.05
C ARG A 135 -3.87 -3.90 -20.75
N ALA A 136 -4.07 -3.55 -22.02
CA ALA A 136 -5.11 -4.12 -22.84
C ALA A 136 -4.83 -5.62 -23.10
N PRO A 137 -5.78 -6.53 -22.81
CA PRO A 137 -5.62 -7.97 -23.03
C PRO A 137 -5.65 -8.38 -24.50
N SER A 138 -6.21 -7.53 -25.38
CA SER A 138 -6.33 -7.79 -26.80
C SER A 138 -6.43 -6.50 -27.60
N ASN A 139 -6.26 -6.60 -28.91
CA ASN A 139 -6.53 -5.52 -29.84
C ASN A 139 -8.05 -5.25 -29.91
N GLY A 140 -8.46 -3.99 -29.89
CA GLY A 140 -9.88 -3.64 -30.02
C GLY A 140 -10.19 -2.18 -29.73
N LYS A 141 -11.46 -1.80 -29.82
CA LYS A 141 -11.94 -0.47 -29.40
C LYS A 141 -12.33 -0.47 -27.94
N ILE A 142 -11.83 0.50 -27.19
CA ILE A 142 -12.11 0.64 -25.77
C ILE A 142 -13.37 1.46 -25.54
N LYS A 143 -14.24 1.02 -24.63
CA LYS A 143 -15.46 1.71 -24.23
C LYS A 143 -15.61 1.72 -22.72
N PHE A 144 -16.06 2.85 -22.19
CA PHE A 144 -16.35 3.02 -20.77
C PHE A 144 -17.38 4.13 -20.56
N ASN A 145 -17.96 4.21 -19.36
CA ASN A 145 -18.91 5.26 -19.03
C ASN A 145 -18.18 6.58 -18.72
N GLU A 146 -18.36 7.58 -19.59
CA GLU A 146 -17.75 8.91 -19.46
C GLU A 146 -18.23 9.68 -18.22
N ASP A 147 -19.46 9.44 -17.75
CA ASP A 147 -20.03 10.14 -16.58
C ASP A 147 -19.31 9.81 -15.26
N LEU A 148 -18.56 8.70 -15.24
CA LEU A 148 -17.86 8.20 -14.06
C LEU A 148 -16.40 8.67 -13.99
N VAL A 149 -15.93 9.41 -14.99
CA VAL A 149 -14.54 9.85 -15.08
C VAL A 149 -14.43 11.36 -15.25
N HIS A 150 -13.35 11.95 -14.73
CA HIS A 150 -13.09 13.38 -14.89
C HIS A 150 -11.75 13.64 -15.57
N PRO A 151 -11.69 14.52 -16.59
CA PRO A 151 -10.44 14.86 -17.25
C PRO A 151 -9.46 15.51 -16.28
N THR A 152 -8.21 15.07 -16.31
CA THR A 152 -7.12 15.51 -15.44
C THR A 152 -5.78 15.38 -16.16
N ARG A 153 -4.69 15.66 -15.44
CA ARG A 153 -3.32 15.43 -15.93
C ARG A 153 -2.56 14.52 -14.97
N THR A 154 -1.73 13.65 -15.54
CA THR A 154 -0.77 12.86 -14.76
C THR A 154 0.30 13.79 -14.14
N ARG A 155 1.12 13.25 -13.23
CA ARG A 155 2.26 13.99 -12.64
C ARG A 155 3.27 14.50 -13.67
N HIS A 156 3.26 13.93 -14.87
CA HIS A 156 4.13 14.29 -15.98
C HIS A 156 3.47 15.27 -16.96
N GLY A 157 2.22 15.70 -16.69
CA GLY A 157 1.48 16.65 -17.52
C GLY A 157 0.70 16.03 -18.67
N HIS A 158 0.73 14.70 -18.84
CA HIS A 158 -0.05 14.01 -19.88
C HIS A 158 -1.55 14.00 -19.53
N PRO A 159 -2.44 14.16 -20.52
CA PRO A 159 -3.88 14.07 -20.31
C PRO A 159 -4.27 12.66 -19.83
N ALA A 160 -5.19 12.59 -18.89
CA ALA A 160 -5.73 11.35 -18.34
C ALA A 160 -7.16 11.58 -17.82
N PHE A 161 -7.87 10.52 -17.49
CA PHE A 161 -9.16 10.60 -16.80
C PHE A 161 -9.07 9.97 -15.41
N LEU A 162 -9.55 10.67 -14.38
CA LEU A 162 -9.60 10.18 -13.00
C LEU A 162 -10.93 9.48 -12.73
N CYS A 163 -10.86 8.24 -12.26
CA CYS A 163 -12.03 7.48 -11.82
C CYS A 163 -12.26 7.68 -10.31
N TYR A 164 -13.46 8.04 -9.86
CA TYR A 164 -13.78 8.12 -8.42
C TYR A 164 -14.41 6.84 -7.85
N VAL A 165 -14.98 6.03 -8.72
CA VAL A 165 -15.62 4.74 -8.42
C VAL A 165 -14.97 3.64 -9.25
N ASP A 166 -15.27 2.37 -8.95
CA ASP A 166 -14.87 1.25 -9.81
C ASP A 166 -15.45 1.43 -11.21
N LEU A 167 -14.58 1.45 -12.23
CA LEU A 167 -14.94 1.65 -13.62
C LEU A 167 -14.71 0.34 -14.39
N TYR A 168 -15.76 -0.16 -15.03
CA TYR A 168 -15.64 -1.27 -15.96
C TYR A 168 -15.34 -0.73 -17.37
N VAL A 169 -14.24 -1.19 -17.93
CA VAL A 169 -13.79 -0.83 -19.27
C VAL A 169 -13.88 -2.05 -20.16
N THR A 170 -14.56 -1.93 -21.30
CA THR A 170 -14.74 -3.01 -22.27
C THR A 170 -13.89 -2.76 -23.50
N ILE A 171 -13.16 -3.77 -23.96
CA ILE A 171 -12.40 -3.75 -25.20
C ILE A 171 -13.10 -4.69 -26.18
N GLU A 172 -13.70 -4.10 -27.22
CA GLU A 172 -14.43 -4.80 -28.26
C GLU A 172 -13.51 -5.09 -29.45
N SER A 173 -13.25 -6.38 -29.70
CA SER A 173 -12.64 -6.89 -30.92
C SER A 173 -13.71 -7.50 -31.82
N GLN A 174 -13.35 -7.95 -33.03
CA GLN A 174 -14.31 -8.46 -34.02
C GLN A 174 -15.20 -9.61 -33.49
N ASP A 175 -14.67 -10.47 -32.61
CA ASP A 175 -15.40 -11.63 -32.08
C ASP A 175 -15.38 -11.74 -30.54
N ILE A 176 -14.67 -10.84 -29.83
CA ILE A 176 -14.40 -10.98 -28.39
C ILE A 176 -14.56 -9.64 -27.68
N ILE A 177 -15.28 -9.64 -26.55
CA ILE A 177 -15.39 -8.50 -25.64
C ILE A 177 -14.65 -8.84 -24.35
N HIS A 178 -13.59 -8.09 -24.05
CA HIS A 178 -12.87 -8.20 -22.79
C HIS A 178 -13.28 -7.09 -21.84
N SER A 179 -13.70 -7.44 -20.63
CA SER A 179 -14.00 -6.46 -19.58
C SER A 179 -12.89 -6.43 -18.54
N VAL A 180 -12.42 -5.22 -18.22
CA VAL A 180 -11.37 -4.94 -17.24
C VAL A 180 -11.92 -3.99 -16.20
N ASN A 181 -11.75 -4.33 -14.92
CA ASN A 181 -12.15 -3.46 -13.81
C ASN A 181 -10.97 -2.54 -13.42
N ILE A 182 -11.23 -1.24 -13.39
CA ILE A 182 -10.30 -0.20 -12.94
C ILE A 182 -10.77 0.32 -11.58
N PRO A 183 -9.98 0.15 -10.50
CA PRO A 183 -10.36 0.60 -9.18
C PRO A 183 -10.36 2.13 -9.04
N PRO A 184 -11.07 2.70 -8.05
CA PRO A 184 -11.15 4.14 -7.83
C PRO A 184 -9.78 4.77 -7.56
N LYS A 185 -9.66 6.07 -7.84
CA LYS A 185 -8.44 6.89 -7.76
C LYS A 185 -7.35 6.51 -8.77
N SER A 186 -7.65 5.63 -9.71
CA SER A 186 -6.77 5.29 -10.83
C SER A 186 -6.93 6.29 -11.98
N PHE A 187 -5.90 6.41 -12.80
CA PHE A 187 -5.93 7.21 -14.02
C PHE A 187 -6.14 6.32 -15.24
N LEU A 188 -7.12 6.66 -16.06
CA LEU A 188 -7.26 6.11 -17.41
C LEU A 188 -6.43 6.97 -18.38
N LEU A 189 -5.61 6.34 -19.20
CA LEU A 189 -4.68 7.01 -20.12
C LEU A 189 -5.17 7.04 -21.58
N VAL A 190 -6.35 6.47 -21.82
CA VAL A 190 -6.96 6.32 -23.14
C VAL A 190 -8.32 7.03 -23.19
N GLN A 191 -8.74 7.38 -24.40
CA GLN A 191 -10.04 8.02 -24.66
C GLN A 191 -11.12 6.96 -24.94
N ASN A 192 -12.37 7.36 -24.77
CA ASN A 192 -13.50 6.52 -25.15
C ASN A 192 -13.52 6.30 -26.68
N ASP A 193 -13.91 5.11 -27.13
CA ASP A 193 -13.89 4.64 -28.52
C ASP A 193 -12.51 4.62 -29.21
N GLN A 194 -11.41 4.78 -28.45
CA GLN A 194 -10.05 4.67 -28.97
C GLN A 194 -9.71 3.21 -29.31
N TYR A 195 -9.06 2.98 -30.45
CA TYR A 195 -8.47 1.67 -30.76
C TYR A 195 -7.17 1.49 -29.96
N VAL A 196 -7.06 0.36 -29.26
CA VAL A 196 -5.90 -0.02 -28.45
C VAL A 196 -5.29 -1.32 -28.96
N GLU A 197 -3.96 -1.41 -28.89
CA GLU A 197 -3.21 -2.62 -29.18
C GLU A 197 -3.06 -3.49 -27.93
N SER A 198 -2.88 -4.79 -28.12
CA SER A 198 -2.58 -5.75 -27.07
C SER A 198 -1.34 -5.31 -26.31
N GLU A 199 -1.36 -5.47 -24.99
CA GLU A 199 -0.31 -5.02 -24.06
C GLU A 199 -0.13 -3.50 -23.95
N GLN A 200 -0.90 -2.68 -24.67
CA GLN A 200 -0.89 -1.22 -24.50
C GLN A 200 -1.36 -0.84 -23.11
N VAL A 201 -0.67 0.10 -22.46
CA VAL A 201 -1.08 0.61 -21.15
C VAL A 201 -2.35 1.46 -21.30
N ILE A 202 -3.42 1.04 -20.64
CA ILE A 202 -4.73 1.72 -20.66
C ILE A 202 -5.00 2.48 -19.37
N ALA A 203 -4.44 2.05 -18.23
CA ALA A 203 -4.64 2.72 -16.95
C ALA A 203 -3.43 2.60 -16.02
N GLU A 204 -3.30 3.57 -15.13
CA GLU A 204 -2.36 3.62 -14.02
C GLU A 204 -3.14 3.47 -12.70
N ILE A 205 -3.01 2.32 -12.04
CA ILE A 205 -3.63 2.03 -10.74
C ILE A 205 -2.84 2.72 -9.64
N ARG A 206 -3.56 3.52 -8.85
CA ARG A 206 -3.05 4.14 -7.61
C ARG A 206 -3.74 3.61 -6.36
N ALA A 207 -4.76 2.76 -6.53
CA ALA A 207 -5.42 2.09 -5.43
C ALA A 207 -4.52 0.95 -4.92
N GLY A 208 -3.88 1.15 -3.77
CA GLY A 208 -3.18 0.05 -3.09
C GLY A 208 -1.67 0.20 -2.95
N THR A 209 -1.05 1.23 -3.54
CA THR A 209 0.19 1.73 -2.93
C THR A 209 -0.24 2.19 -1.55
N SER A 210 0.19 1.48 -0.50
CA SER A 210 0.13 2.00 0.84
C SER A 210 0.70 3.41 0.72
N THR A 211 -0.14 4.43 0.84
CA THR A 211 0.35 5.73 1.23
C THR A 211 1.08 5.42 2.51
N PHE A 212 2.42 5.32 2.44
CA PHE A 212 3.25 5.60 3.58
C PHE A 212 2.58 6.81 4.19
N HIS A 213 2.12 6.64 5.42
CA HIS A 213 1.16 7.54 6.05
C HIS A 213 1.87 8.83 6.45
N PHE A 214 2.59 9.45 5.52
CA PHE A 214 3.06 10.81 5.59
C PHE A 214 1.85 11.71 5.33
N LYS A 215 0.93 11.71 6.29
CA LYS A 215 0.06 12.86 6.52
C LYS A 215 0.91 13.96 7.16
N GLU A 216 2.00 14.38 6.51
CA GLU A 216 2.39 15.76 6.67
C GLU A 216 1.48 16.54 5.73
N ARG A 217 0.30 16.91 6.25
CA ARG A 217 -0.49 17.97 5.64
C ARG A 217 0.35 19.23 5.74
N VAL A 218 1.17 19.48 4.72
CA VAL A 218 1.86 20.76 4.59
C VAL A 218 0.78 21.81 4.31
N ARG A 219 0.39 22.53 5.37
CA ARG A 219 -0.33 23.79 5.24
C ARG A 219 0.68 24.79 4.69
N LYS A 220 0.68 25.01 3.38
CA LYS A 220 1.46 26.09 2.79
C LYS A 220 0.60 27.35 2.81
N HIS A 221 0.91 28.25 3.73
CA HIS A 221 0.34 29.58 3.71
C HIS A 221 0.91 30.31 2.50
N ILE A 222 0.03 30.76 1.60
CA ILE A 222 0.39 31.67 0.51
C ILE A 222 0.24 33.07 1.09
N TYR A 223 1.36 33.68 1.44
CA TYR A 223 1.39 35.09 1.84
C TYR A 223 1.51 35.93 0.58
N SER A 224 0.70 36.99 0.48
CA SER A 224 0.88 38.04 -0.51
C SER A 224 1.56 39.20 0.21
N ASP A 225 2.66 39.70 -0.34
CA ASP A 225 3.34 40.92 0.13
C ASP A 225 2.62 42.19 -0.36
N SER A 226 1.50 42.04 -1.07
CA SER A 226 0.68 43.13 -1.60
C SER A 226 -0.77 43.01 -1.14
N GLU A 227 -1.35 44.13 -0.74
CA GLU A 227 -2.80 44.26 -0.55
C GLU A 227 -3.48 44.24 -1.93
N GLY A 228 -4.54 43.44 -2.08
CA GLY A 228 -5.22 43.25 -3.36
C GLY A 228 -6.46 42.37 -3.30
N GLU A 229 -7.32 42.46 -4.32
CA GLU A 229 -8.56 41.68 -4.43
C GLU A 229 -8.27 40.26 -4.94
N MET A 230 -8.78 39.26 -4.23
CA MET A 230 -8.77 37.86 -4.64
C MET A 230 -10.18 37.43 -5.09
N HIS A 231 -10.27 36.85 -6.29
CA HIS A 231 -11.54 36.30 -6.80
C HIS A 231 -11.48 34.78 -6.85
N TRP A 232 -12.48 34.15 -6.21
CA TRP A 232 -12.68 32.71 -6.21
C TRP A 232 -13.80 32.32 -7.18
N SER A 233 -13.68 31.18 -7.87
CA SER A 233 -14.82 30.62 -8.60
C SER A 233 -15.88 30.10 -7.61
N THR A 234 -17.15 30.25 -7.93
CA THR A 234 -18.34 29.96 -7.10
C THR A 234 -18.24 28.60 -6.37
N GLY A 235 -18.43 28.61 -5.04
CA GLY A 235 -18.46 27.41 -4.19
C GLY A 235 -17.62 27.45 -2.90
N VAL A 236 -17.17 28.62 -2.45
CA VAL A 236 -16.42 28.77 -1.19
C VAL A 236 -17.41 28.82 -0.02
N TYR A 237 -17.32 27.87 0.90
CA TYR A 237 -18.10 27.89 2.14
C TYR A 237 -17.32 28.65 3.22
N HIS A 238 -17.96 29.63 3.85
CA HIS A 238 -17.47 30.19 5.10
C HIS A 238 -17.69 29.17 6.22
N ALA A 239 -16.61 28.60 6.74
CA ALA A 239 -16.62 27.90 8.02
C ALA A 239 -15.75 28.69 8.99
N PRO A 240 -16.31 29.65 9.75
CA PRO A 240 -15.53 30.40 10.72
C PRO A 240 -15.32 29.53 11.97
N GLU A 241 -14.08 29.09 12.22
CA GLU A 241 -13.66 28.75 13.60
C GLU A 241 -13.43 30.03 14.43
N TYR A 242 -13.30 31.20 13.77
CA TYR A 242 -13.15 32.50 14.42
C TYR A 242 -13.96 33.56 13.67
N THR A 243 -14.73 34.38 14.38
CA THR A 243 -15.63 35.41 13.86
C THR A 243 -14.94 36.55 13.08
N HIS A 244 -13.61 36.62 13.07
CA HIS A 244 -12.81 37.67 12.41
C HIS A 244 -11.57 37.12 11.67
N GLY A 245 -11.59 35.86 11.24
CA GLY A 245 -10.44 35.24 10.57
C GLY A 245 -10.52 35.31 9.04
N ASN A 246 -9.44 35.76 8.39
CA ASN A 246 -9.30 35.78 6.92
C ASN A 246 -8.95 34.39 6.32
N VAL A 247 -9.28 33.30 7.02
CA VAL A 247 -8.89 31.94 6.65
C VAL A 247 -10.07 31.24 5.99
N HIS A 248 -9.95 30.93 4.71
CA HIS A 248 -10.98 30.26 3.93
C HIS A 248 -10.62 28.79 3.68
N PHE A 249 -11.51 27.87 4.06
CA PHE A 249 -11.36 26.44 3.79
C PHE A 249 -12.09 26.04 2.50
N LEU A 250 -11.36 25.39 1.60
CA LEU A 250 -11.90 24.90 0.33
C LEU A 250 -12.11 23.38 0.40
N PRO A 251 -13.36 22.89 0.35
CA PRO A 251 -13.65 21.46 0.37
C PRO A 251 -13.42 20.77 -0.99
N LYS A 252 -13.26 21.54 -2.08
CA LYS A 252 -13.03 21.04 -3.44
C LYS A 252 -11.89 21.82 -4.11
N THR A 253 -11.21 21.20 -5.07
CA THR A 253 -10.20 21.86 -5.91
C THR A 253 -10.87 22.97 -6.74
N SER A 254 -10.44 24.22 -6.59
CA SER A 254 -10.98 25.38 -7.28
C SER A 254 -9.88 26.27 -7.85
N HIS A 255 -10.25 27.18 -8.75
CA HIS A 255 -9.34 28.17 -9.31
C HIS A 255 -9.33 29.44 -8.44
N LEU A 256 -8.16 30.02 -8.25
CA LEU A 256 -7.92 31.29 -7.54
C LEU A 256 -7.28 32.28 -8.51
N TRP A 257 -7.83 33.50 -8.57
CA TRP A 257 -7.29 34.60 -9.35
C TRP A 257 -6.85 35.74 -8.43
N ILE A 258 -5.65 36.27 -8.66
CA ILE A 258 -5.15 37.50 -8.02
C ILE A 258 -5.37 38.62 -9.04
N LEU A 259 -6.27 39.57 -8.74
CA LEU A 259 -6.75 40.54 -9.73
C LEU A 259 -5.92 41.84 -9.78
N SER A 260 -5.32 42.28 -8.66
CA SER A 260 -4.36 43.39 -8.64
C SER A 260 -3.50 43.38 -7.37
N GLY A 261 -2.39 44.12 -7.37
CA GLY A 261 -1.54 44.34 -6.19
C GLY A 261 -0.75 45.64 -6.32
N VAL A 262 -0.66 46.43 -5.24
CA VAL A 262 0.13 47.68 -5.20
C VAL A 262 1.38 47.47 -4.34
N ARG A 263 2.52 48.03 -4.78
CA ARG A 263 3.82 47.95 -4.10
C ARG A 263 3.76 48.75 -2.80
N ALA A 264 3.84 48.10 -1.64
CA ALA A 264 4.11 48.79 -0.39
C ALA A 264 5.62 49.12 -0.32
N ASN A 265 5.97 50.40 -0.19
CA ASN A 265 7.35 50.79 0.08
C ASN A 265 7.71 50.42 1.53
N PRO A 266 8.88 49.80 1.77
CA PRO A 266 9.30 49.44 3.12
C PRO A 266 9.68 50.70 3.91
N VAL A 267 9.15 50.83 5.13
CA VAL A 267 9.63 51.74 6.18
C VAL A 267 10.38 50.91 7.22
#